data_AF-A0A3D5UC76-F1
#
_entry.id   AF-A0A3D5UC76-F1
#
_cell.length_a   1.000
_cell.length_b   1.000
_cell.length_c   1.000
_cell.angle_alpha   90.00
_cell.angle_beta   90.00
_cell.angle_gamma   90.00
#
_symmetry.space_group_name_H-M   'P 1'
#
loop_
_entity.id
_entity.type
_entity.pdbx_description
1 polymer ?
#
loop_
_entity_poly.entity_id
_entity_poly.type
_entity_poly.pdbx_seq_one_letter_code
_entity_poly.pdbx_strand_id
1 'polypeptide(L)'
;IFARELLKAFPYMPVEEEGRLHDPVLRENFIERVFVTHSWNILVQEGLSPGSLVRFHTRHKYLLMAHSPQHYREMGKLVAEVKSYPIDEFADIYFAKLMSACALHATPSKHQNVLLHLLGYFKNDLDSFEKQELILLISQYKDGIIP
;
A
#
# COMPACT_ATOMS: atom_id res chain seq x y z
N ILE A 1 -3.23 -12.63 28.15
CA ILE A 1 -1.84 -13.16 28.03
C ILE A 1 -1.56 -13.66 26.62
N PHE A 2 -2.39 -14.55 26.04
CA PHE A 2 -2.18 -15.11 24.70
C PHE A 2 -2.02 -14.05 23.58
N ALA A 3 -2.97 -13.12 23.43
CA ALA A 3 -2.91 -12.09 22.39
C ALA A 3 -1.66 -11.20 22.47
N ARG A 4 -1.20 -10.87 23.69
CA ARG A 4 0.00 -10.05 23.89
C ARG A 4 1.27 -10.76 23.41
N GLU A 5 1.42 -12.04 23.72
CA GLU A 5 2.59 -12.81 23.30
C GLU A 5 2.53 -13.15 21.79
N LEU A 6 1.32 -13.34 21.23
CA LEU A 6 1.12 -13.47 19.78
C LEU A 6 1.58 -12.22 19.03
N LEU A 7 1.18 -11.03 19.49
CA LEU A 7 1.57 -9.76 18.88
C LEU A 7 3.07 -9.47 19.01
N LYS A 8 3.75 -9.98 20.05
CA LYS A 8 5.21 -9.90 20.15
C LYS A 8 5.91 -10.81 19.14
N ALA A 9 5.38 -12.00 18.91
CA ALA A 9 5.94 -12.97 17.96
C ALA A 9 5.68 -12.53 16.50
N PHE A 10 4.55 -11.88 16.24
CA PHE A 10 4.15 -11.42 14.91
C PHE A 10 3.75 -9.94 14.93
N PRO A 11 4.73 -9.02 15.09
CA PRO A 11 4.46 -7.59 15.28
C PRO A 11 3.77 -6.92 14.09
N TYR A 12 3.85 -7.51 12.90
CA TYR A 12 3.25 -6.99 11.67
C TYR A 12 1.98 -7.75 11.25
N MET A 13 1.48 -8.67 12.08
CA MET A 13 0.22 -9.35 11.80
C MET A 13 -0.95 -8.35 11.84
N PRO A 14 -1.83 -8.36 10.83
CA PRO A 14 -3.06 -7.56 10.88
C PRO A 14 -3.93 -8.03 12.05
N VAL A 15 -4.21 -7.13 12.98
CA VAL A 15 -5.12 -7.35 14.12
C VAL A 15 -6.02 -6.14 14.26
N GLU A 16 -7.30 -6.39 14.54
CA GLU A 16 -8.32 -5.38 14.83
C GLU A 16 -9.36 -5.94 15.80
N GLU A 17 -10.00 -5.07 16.58
CA GLU A 17 -11.06 -5.45 17.52
C GLU A 17 -12.41 -5.56 16.80
N GLU A 18 -13.20 -6.58 17.10
CA GLU A 18 -14.50 -6.83 16.45
C GLU A 18 -15.42 -5.60 16.49
N GLY A 19 -15.54 -4.95 17.65
CA GLY A 19 -16.35 -3.73 17.80
C GLY A 19 -15.88 -2.55 16.93
N ARG A 20 -14.57 -2.47 16.66
CA ARG A 20 -13.98 -1.42 15.81
C ARG A 20 -14.19 -1.70 14.33
N LEU A 21 -14.41 -2.95 13.93
CA LEU A 21 -14.77 -3.31 12.56
C LEU A 21 -16.15 -2.78 12.16
N HIS A 22 -16.98 -2.27 13.06
CA HIS A 22 -18.19 -1.55 12.67
C HIS A 22 -17.88 -0.20 12.01
N ASP A 23 -16.73 0.41 12.29
CA ASP A 23 -16.24 1.57 11.56
C ASP A 23 -15.76 1.14 10.15
N PRO A 24 -16.34 1.70 9.06
CA PRO A 24 -15.97 1.31 7.70
C PRO A 24 -14.49 1.55 7.36
N VAL A 25 -13.90 2.64 7.85
CA VAL A 25 -12.50 3.01 7.56
C VAL A 25 -11.54 2.02 8.23
N LEU A 26 -11.80 1.68 9.48
CA LEU A 26 -11.00 0.68 10.20
C LEU A 26 -11.13 -0.70 9.57
N ARG A 27 -12.35 -1.07 9.17
CA ARG A 27 -12.62 -2.35 8.49
C ARG A 27 -11.89 -2.46 7.17
N GLU A 28 -11.98 -1.44 6.32
CA GLU A 28 -11.30 -1.41 5.02
C GLU A 28 -9.79 -1.51 5.20
N ASN A 29 -9.20 -0.74 6.11
CA ASN A 29 -7.78 -0.80 6.39
C ASN A 29 -7.33 -2.18 6.91
N PHE A 30 -8.12 -2.78 7.79
CA PHE A 30 -7.84 -4.14 8.28
C PHE A 30 -7.87 -5.17 7.15
N ILE A 31 -8.92 -5.16 6.32
CA ILE A 31 -9.07 -6.07 5.19
C ILE A 31 -7.90 -5.91 4.22
N GLU A 32 -7.51 -4.68 3.91
CA GLU A 32 -6.36 -4.40 3.05
C GLU A 32 -5.06 -5.01 3.61
N ARG A 33 -4.77 -4.78 4.91
CA ARG A 33 -3.60 -5.37 5.58
C ARG A 33 -3.61 -6.89 5.54
N VAL A 34 -4.78 -7.52 5.64
CA VAL A 34 -4.95 -8.98 5.46
C VAL A 34 -4.56 -9.41 4.05
N PHE A 35 -5.06 -8.75 3.01
CA PHE A 35 -4.73 -9.09 1.62
C PHE A 35 -3.26 -8.85 1.27
N VAL A 36 -2.65 -7.77 1.77
CA VAL A 36 -1.21 -7.49 1.61
C VAL A 36 -0.38 -8.58 2.27
N THR A 37 -0.72 -8.96 3.51
CA THR A 37 -0.04 -10.04 4.23
C THR A 37 -0.18 -11.38 3.52
N HIS A 38 -1.37 -11.69 3.01
CA HIS A 38 -1.61 -12.90 2.23
C HIS A 38 -0.75 -12.92 0.95
N SER A 39 -0.73 -11.82 0.20
CA SER A 39 0.07 -11.69 -1.02
C SER A 39 1.56 -11.82 -0.73
N TRP A 40 2.03 -11.29 0.40
CA TRP A 40 3.40 -11.44 0.87
C TRP A 40 3.75 -12.89 1.21
N ASN A 41 2.87 -13.59 1.93
CA ASN A 41 3.10 -14.99 2.27
C ASN A 41 3.17 -15.89 1.02
N ILE A 42 2.35 -15.62 0.00
CA ILE A 42 2.45 -16.30 -1.29
C ILE A 42 3.83 -16.05 -1.92
N LEU A 43 4.28 -14.79 -1.97
CA LEU A 43 5.60 -14.44 -2.52
C LEU A 43 6.73 -15.20 -1.81
N VAL A 44 6.68 -15.30 -0.48
CA VAL A 44 7.67 -16.02 0.31
C VAL A 44 7.64 -17.52 -0.01
N GLN A 45 6.45 -18.12 -0.14
CA GLN A 45 6.29 -19.53 -0.51
C GLN A 45 6.78 -19.85 -1.93
N GLU A 46 6.57 -18.93 -2.87
CA GLU A 46 7.05 -19.05 -4.26
C GLU A 46 8.57 -18.83 -4.40
N GLY A 47 9.20 -18.26 -3.38
CA GLY A 47 10.64 -18.00 -3.33
C GLY A 47 11.00 -16.54 -3.56
N LEU A 48 11.85 -16.02 -2.67
CA LEU A 48 12.31 -14.64 -2.72
C LEU A 48 13.46 -14.47 -3.72
N SER A 49 13.38 -13.40 -4.50
CA SER A 49 14.44 -12.94 -5.39
C SER A 49 14.35 -11.41 -5.53
N PRO A 50 15.44 -10.74 -5.91
CA PRO A 50 15.39 -9.30 -6.20
C PRO A 50 14.29 -8.93 -7.21
N GLY A 51 14.12 -9.75 -8.25
CA GLY A 51 13.08 -9.53 -9.26
C GLY A 51 11.66 -9.71 -8.72
N SER A 52 11.43 -10.69 -7.86
CA SER A 52 10.09 -10.94 -7.29
C SER A 52 9.70 -9.84 -6.30
N LEU A 53 10.64 -9.33 -5.50
CA LEU A 53 10.43 -8.18 -4.61
C LEU A 53 10.15 -6.87 -5.38
N VAL A 54 10.89 -6.59 -6.45
CA VAL A 54 10.64 -5.41 -7.30
C VAL A 54 9.24 -5.49 -7.93
N ARG A 55 8.82 -6.66 -8.41
CA ARG A 55 7.46 -6.87 -8.95
C ARG A 55 6.40 -6.67 -7.86
N PHE A 56 6.61 -7.26 -6.68
CA PHE A 56 5.71 -7.09 -5.55
C PHE A 56 5.57 -5.62 -5.17
N HIS A 57 6.67 -4.89 -5.05
CA HIS A 57 6.65 -3.46 -4.77
C HIS A 57 5.92 -2.67 -5.86
N THR A 58 6.20 -2.95 -7.13
CA THR A 58 5.56 -2.27 -8.26
C THR A 58 4.04 -2.39 -8.22
N ARG A 59 3.52 -3.56 -7.82
CA ARG A 59 2.07 -3.80 -7.64
C ARG A 59 1.48 -3.02 -6.46
N HIS A 60 2.22 -2.80 -5.38
CA HIS A 60 1.72 -2.20 -4.14
C HIS A 60 2.16 -0.74 -3.91
N LYS A 61 2.99 -0.16 -4.78
CA LYS A 61 3.54 1.20 -4.56
C LYS A 61 2.47 2.29 -4.46
N TYR A 62 1.34 2.15 -5.16
CA TYR A 62 0.24 3.11 -5.05
C TYR A 62 -0.55 2.97 -3.76
N LEU A 63 -0.61 1.75 -3.20
CA LEU A 63 -1.08 1.52 -1.84
C LEU A 63 -0.21 2.33 -0.86
N LEU A 64 1.11 2.17 -0.94
CA LEU A 64 2.04 2.94 -0.10
C LEU A 64 1.81 4.45 -0.22
N MET A 65 1.57 4.95 -1.43
CA MET A 65 1.28 6.38 -1.65
C MET A 65 -0.07 6.81 -1.06
N ALA A 66 -1.08 5.95 -1.10
CA ALA A 66 -2.40 6.17 -0.48
C ALA A 66 -2.31 6.26 1.05
N HIS A 67 -1.47 5.45 1.70
CA HIS A 67 -1.29 5.50 3.17
C HIS A 67 -0.26 6.53 3.61
N SER A 68 0.89 6.62 2.91
CA SER A 68 1.98 7.52 3.26
C SER A 68 2.92 7.83 2.07
N PRO A 69 2.83 9.04 1.50
CA PRO A 69 3.78 9.51 0.48
C PRO A 69 5.24 9.53 0.93
N GLN A 70 5.49 9.56 2.26
CA GLN A 70 6.84 9.39 2.81
C GLN A 70 7.32 7.94 2.60
N HIS A 71 6.55 6.95 3.05
CA HIS A 71 6.91 5.54 2.87
C HIS A 71 7.03 5.18 1.38
N TYR A 72 6.16 5.71 0.51
CA TYR A 72 6.28 5.52 -0.93
C TYR A 72 7.68 5.89 -1.45
N ARG A 73 8.20 7.06 -1.05
CA ARG A 73 9.53 7.54 -1.46
C ARG A 73 10.67 6.72 -0.84
N GLU A 74 10.57 6.43 0.45
CA GLU A 74 11.58 5.67 1.19
C GLU A 74 11.69 4.23 0.67
N MET A 75 10.55 3.56 0.49
CA MET A 75 10.51 2.18 0.01
C MET A 75 10.89 2.06 -1.46
N GLY A 76 10.59 3.07 -2.29
CA GLY A 76 11.08 3.11 -3.67
C GLY A 76 12.61 3.14 -3.73
N LYS A 77 13.26 3.92 -2.85
CA LYS A 77 14.73 3.94 -2.72
C LYS A 77 15.26 2.59 -2.21
N LEU A 78 14.64 2.04 -1.17
CA LEU A 78 15.02 0.73 -0.63
C LEU A 78 15.00 -0.35 -1.71
N VAL A 79 13.93 -0.43 -2.49
CA VAL A 79 13.79 -1.44 -3.56
C VAL A 79 14.80 -1.26 -4.69
N ALA A 80 15.24 -0.02 -4.97
CA ALA A 80 16.32 0.21 -5.93
C ALA A 80 17.65 -0.42 -5.48
N GLU A 81 17.85 -0.58 -4.16
CA GLU A 81 19.05 -1.14 -3.55
C GLU A 81 18.92 -2.64 -3.23
N VAL A 82 17.85 -3.32 -3.64
CA VAL A 82 17.57 -4.73 -3.28
C VAL A 82 18.73 -5.70 -3.54
N LYS A 83 19.59 -5.42 -4.53
CA LYS A 83 20.75 -6.28 -4.86
C LYS A 83 21.93 -6.11 -3.90
N SER A 84 21.91 -5.10 -3.04
CA SER A 84 22.96 -4.80 -2.07
C SER A 84 22.77 -5.49 -0.72
N TYR A 85 21.70 -6.28 -0.57
CA TYR A 85 21.33 -6.96 0.68
C TYR A 85 21.25 -8.47 0.48
N PRO A 86 21.51 -9.28 1.53
CA PRO A 86 20.99 -10.63 1.62
C PRO A 86 19.47 -10.63 1.47
N ILE A 87 18.93 -11.59 0.72
CA ILE A 87 17.52 -11.56 0.31
C ILE A 87 16.55 -11.63 1.50
N ASP A 88 16.88 -12.45 2.51
CA ASP A 88 16.04 -12.64 3.69
C ASP A 88 16.05 -11.40 4.59
N GLU A 89 17.23 -10.79 4.79
CA GLU A 89 17.36 -9.53 5.54
C GLU A 89 16.59 -8.40 4.87
N PHE A 90 16.70 -8.29 3.54
CA PHE A 90 15.92 -7.30 2.79
C PHE A 90 14.41 -7.53 2.96
N ALA A 91 13.97 -8.78 2.88
CA ALA A 91 12.57 -9.14 2.98
C ALA A 91 11.98 -8.74 4.34
N ASP A 92 12.70 -8.96 5.44
CA ASP A 92 12.30 -8.55 6.78
C ASP A 92 12.17 -7.02 6.91
N ILE A 93 13.17 -6.28 6.45
CA ILE A 93 13.17 -4.80 6.47
C ILE A 93 12.03 -4.25 5.61
N TYR A 94 11.85 -4.82 4.41
CA TYR A 94 10.83 -4.41 3.46
C TYR A 94 9.42 -4.65 4.01
N PHE A 95 9.16 -5.85 4.54
CA PHE A 95 7.85 -6.21 5.07
C PHE A 95 7.48 -5.38 6.30
N ALA A 96 8.43 -5.15 7.21
CA ALA A 96 8.25 -4.27 8.36
C ALA A 96 7.82 -2.86 7.94
N LYS A 97 8.48 -2.28 6.94
CA LYS A 97 8.15 -0.95 6.41
C LYS A 97 6.82 -0.92 5.66
N LEU A 98 6.52 -1.96 4.88
CA LEU A 98 5.25 -2.12 4.18
C LEU A 98 4.08 -2.11 5.17
N MET A 99 4.16 -2.95 6.20
CA MET A 99 3.07 -3.09 7.17
C MET A 99 2.93 -1.86 8.07
N SER A 100 4.05 -1.18 8.37
CA SER A 100 4.01 0.12 9.07
C SER A 100 3.31 1.20 8.22
N ALA A 101 3.53 1.20 6.91
CA ALA A 101 2.82 2.10 6.00
C ALA A 101 1.32 1.76 5.94
N CYS A 102 0.97 0.49 5.69
CA CYS A 102 -0.43 0.05 5.58
C CYS A 102 -1.21 0.16 6.90
N ALA A 103 -0.56 0.30 8.06
CA ALA A 103 -1.24 0.57 9.33
C ALA A 103 -1.75 2.02 9.45
N LEU A 104 -1.26 2.94 8.61
CA LEU A 104 -1.75 4.32 8.57
C LEU A 104 -3.04 4.39 7.75
N HIS A 105 -4.00 5.23 8.12
CA HIS A 105 -5.21 5.38 7.30
C HIS A 105 -4.92 6.17 6.01
N ALA A 106 -5.43 5.63 4.91
CA ALA A 106 -5.56 6.40 3.68
C ALA A 106 -6.60 7.51 3.88
N THR A 107 -6.53 8.53 3.01
CA THR A 107 -7.47 9.66 3.05
C THR A 107 -7.88 10.00 1.62
N PRO A 108 -9.07 10.58 1.41
CA PRO A 108 -9.49 11.01 0.07
C PRO A 108 -8.46 11.94 -0.61
N SER A 109 -7.77 12.77 0.16
CA SER A 109 -6.69 13.63 -0.37
C SER A 109 -5.47 12.84 -0.85
N LYS A 110 -5.07 11.79 -0.14
CA LYS A 110 -3.96 10.91 -0.58
C LYS A 110 -4.38 10.03 -1.76
N HIS A 111 -5.62 9.56 -1.79
CA HIS A 111 -6.20 8.87 -2.95
C HIS A 111 -6.25 9.77 -4.19
N GLN A 112 -6.67 11.03 -4.07
CA GLN A 112 -6.57 12.00 -5.16
C GLN A 112 -5.14 12.10 -5.68
N ASN A 113 -4.13 12.18 -4.80
CA ASN A 113 -2.73 12.22 -5.22
C ASN A 113 -2.33 10.97 -6.02
N VAL A 114 -2.78 9.78 -5.61
CA VAL A 114 -2.59 8.53 -6.36
C VAL A 114 -3.27 8.59 -7.73
N LEU A 115 -4.54 8.99 -7.79
CA LEU A 115 -5.30 9.07 -9.04
C LEU A 115 -4.70 10.07 -10.03
N LEU A 116 -4.23 11.23 -9.55
CA LEU A 116 -3.51 12.20 -10.36
C LEU A 116 -2.17 11.66 -10.87
N HIS A 117 -1.47 10.84 -10.07
CA HIS A 117 -0.26 10.16 -10.53
C HIS A 117 -0.58 9.12 -11.62
N LEU A 118 -1.67 8.37 -11.48
CA LEU A 118 -2.11 7.39 -12.47
C LEU A 118 -2.58 8.06 -13.77
N LEU A 119 -3.23 9.22 -13.67
CA LEU A 119 -3.61 10.05 -14.83
C LEU A 119 -2.39 10.37 -15.72
N GLY A 120 -1.20 10.53 -15.14
CA GLY A 120 0.04 10.75 -15.88
C GLY A 120 0.40 9.62 -16.86
N TYR A 121 -0.08 8.39 -16.62
CA TYR A 121 0.12 7.28 -17.56
C TYR A 121 -0.73 7.39 -18.82
N PHE A 122 -1.87 8.07 -18.76
CA PHE A 122 -2.79 8.26 -19.88
C PHE A 122 -2.52 9.54 -20.67
N LYS A 123 -1.37 10.20 -20.47
CA LYS A 123 -1.07 11.50 -21.06
C LYS A 123 -1.07 11.53 -22.60
N ASN A 124 -0.89 10.38 -23.23
CA ASN A 124 -0.90 10.20 -24.69
C ASN A 124 -2.19 9.52 -25.19
N ASP A 125 -3.04 9.07 -24.27
CA ASP A 125 -4.24 8.29 -24.56
C ASP A 125 -5.53 9.13 -24.42
N LEU A 126 -5.44 10.29 -23.76
CA LEU A 126 -6.55 11.21 -23.51
C LEU A 126 -6.35 12.53 -24.23
N ASP A 127 -7.42 13.05 -24.83
CA ASP A 127 -7.44 14.40 -25.32
C ASP A 127 -7.56 15.45 -24.18
N SER A 128 -7.55 16.73 -24.54
CA SER A 128 -7.59 17.81 -23.55
C SER A 128 -8.92 17.88 -22.80
N PHE A 129 -10.02 17.49 -23.44
CA PHE A 129 -11.37 17.49 -22.84
C PHE A 129 -11.52 16.32 -21.88
N GLU A 130 -11.21 15.10 -22.32
CA GLU A 130 -11.26 13.88 -21.50
C GLU A 130 -10.38 14.00 -20.26
N LYS A 131 -9.19 14.61 -20.41
CA LYS A 131 -8.30 14.87 -19.28
C LYS A 131 -8.92 15.83 -18.26
N GLN A 132 -9.59 16.88 -18.70
CA GLN A 132 -10.25 17.84 -17.81
C GLN A 132 -11.43 17.19 -17.07
N GLU A 133 -12.22 16.40 -17.78
CA GLU A 133 -13.32 15.62 -17.19
C GLU A 133 -12.81 14.67 -16.10
N LEU A 134 -11.74 13.91 -16.38
CA LEU A 134 -11.18 13.00 -15.40
C LEU A 134 -10.59 13.72 -14.18
N ILE A 135 -9.96 14.90 -14.37
CA ILE A 135 -9.50 15.74 -13.25
C ILE A 135 -10.68 16.21 -12.38
N LEU A 136 -11.81 16.59 -13.01
CA LEU A 136 -13.02 16.99 -12.29
C LEU A 136 -13.57 15.83 -11.46
N LEU A 137 -13.68 14.62 -12.04
CA LEU A 137 -14.12 13.43 -11.32
C LEU A 137 -13.21 13.11 -10.13
N ILE A 138 -11.89 13.19 -10.30
CA ILE A 138 -10.92 12.99 -9.21
C ILE A 138 -11.10 14.04 -8.09
N SER A 139 -11.47 15.28 -8.42
CA SER A 139 -11.78 16.30 -7.42
C SER A 139 -13.08 15.97 -6.68
N GLN A 140 -14.13 15.61 -7.42
CA GLN A 140 -15.42 15.23 -6.83
C GLN A 140 -15.31 14.02 -5.90
N TYR A 141 -14.46 13.05 -6.23
CA TYR A 141 -14.12 11.92 -5.36
C TYR A 141 -13.53 12.38 -4.02
N LYS A 142 -12.53 13.28 -4.06
CA LYS A 142 -11.91 13.81 -2.85
C LYS A 142 -12.92 14.55 -1.97
N ASP A 143 -13.83 15.29 -2.59
CA ASP A 143 -14.85 16.07 -1.91
C ASP A 143 -16.05 15.22 -1.44
N GLY A 144 -16.03 13.91 -1.72
CA GLY A 144 -17.09 12.98 -1.32
C GLY A 144 -18.40 13.16 -2.09
N ILE A 145 -18.36 13.87 -3.23
CA ILE A 145 -19.52 14.07 -4.12
C ILE A 145 -19.84 12.77 -4.85
N ILE A 146 -18.79 12.02 -5.21
CA ILE A 146 -18.87 10.69 -5.81
C ILE A 146 -18.03 9.71 -4.95
N PRO A 147 -18.43 8.42 -4.89
CA PRO A 147 -17.81 7.43 -4.01
C PRO A 147 -16.39 7.05 -4.44
#